data_AF-W4G381-F1
#
_entry.id   AF-W4G381-F1
#
_cell.length_a   1.000
_cell.length_b   1.000
_cell.length_c   1.000
_cell.angle_alpha   90.00
_cell.angle_beta   90.00
_cell.angle_gamma   90.00
#
_symmetry.space_group_name_H-M   'P 1'
#
loop_
_entity.id
_entity.type
_entity.pdbx_description
1 polymer ?
#
loop_
_entity_poly.entity_id
_entity_poly.type
_entity_poly.pdbx_seq_one_letter_code
_entity_poly.pdbx_strand_id
1 'polypeptide(L)' 'MLKVFWQGFEDVQSSWEPLKKLMRECPAVVKMYVATKKDAEDYETLAKAMKRAKTVQ' A
#
# COMPACT_ATOMS: atom_id res chain seq x y z
N MET A 1 -0.06 -3.31 -7.13
CA MET A 1 1.01 -3.65 -6.15
C MET A 1 1.61 -2.33 -5.67
N LEU A 2 2.30 -2.32 -4.53
CA LEU A 2 3.00 -1.12 -4.04
C LEU A 2 4.49 -1.42 -3.90
N LYS A 3 5.34 -0.47 -4.29
CA LYS A 3 6.78 -0.54 -4.02
C LYS A 3 7.00 -0.18 -2.55
N VAL A 4 7.63 -1.09 -1.80
CA VAL A 4 7.88 -0.95 -0.37
C VAL A 4 9.36 -0.76 -0.15
N PHE A 5 9.70 0.29 0.60
CA PHE A 5 11.02 0.50 1.14
C PHE A 5 11.12 -0.18 2.52
N TRP A 6 12.08 -1.09 2.67
CA TRP A 6 12.22 -1.89 3.88
C TRP A 6 13.14 -1.19 4.88
N GLN A 7 12.70 -1.10 6.13
CA GLN A 7 13.50 -0.52 7.21
C GLN A 7 14.80 -1.30 7.39
N GLY A 8 15.94 -0.60 7.41
CA GLY A 8 17.26 -1.22 7.55
C GLY A 8 17.89 -1.71 6.24
N PHE A 9 17.23 -1.48 5.10
CA PHE A 9 17.74 -1.81 3.78
C PHE A 9 17.91 -0.57 2.91
N GLU A 10 18.68 -0.70 1.84
CA GLU A 10 18.85 0.35 0.84
C GLU A 10 17.66 0.40 -0.13
N ASP A 11 17.53 1.52 -0.84
CA ASP A 11 16.43 1.77 -1.77
C ASP A 11 16.42 0.78 -2.94
N VAL A 12 17.60 0.33 -3.38
CA VAL A 12 17.81 -0.72 -4.38
C VAL A 12 17.18 -2.06 -3.96
N GLN A 13 17.02 -2.28 -2.65
CA GLN A 13 16.43 -3.50 -2.09
C GLN A 13 14.91 -3.37 -1.87
N SER A 14 14.30 -2.28 -2.32
CA SER A 14 12.85 -2.14 -2.32
C SER A 14 12.19 -3.23 -3.16
N SER A 15 11.12 -3.84 -2.65
CA SER A 15 10.36 -4.86 -3.38
C SER A 15 8.96 -4.37 -3.75
N TRP A 16 8.36 -5.02 -4.75
CA TRP A 16 6.97 -4.82 -5.12
C TRP A 16 6.09 -5.81 -4.36
N GLU A 17 5.26 -5.30 -3.45
CA GLU A 17 4.42 -6.13 -2.61
C GLU A 17 2.93 -6.05 -3.02
N PRO A 18 2.19 -7.17 -2.95
CA PRO A 18 0.76 -7.17 -3.14
C PRO A 18 0.04 -6.35 -2.07
N LEU A 19 -0.92 -5.51 -2.47
CA LEU A 19 -1.69 -4.69 -1.54
C LEU A 19 -2.44 -5.54 -0.49
N LYS A 20 -2.89 -6.74 -0.87
CA LYS A 20 -3.53 -7.70 0.05
C LYS A 20 -2.60 -8.14 1.18
N LYS A 21 -1.32 -8.40 0.86
CA LYS A 21 -0.29 -8.77 1.86
C LYS A 21 -0.04 -7.59 2.80
N LEU A 22 0.16 -6.40 2.25
CA LEU A 22 0.41 -5.19 3.04
C LEU A 22 -0.78 -4.78 3.92
N MET A 23 -2.01 -4.98 3.46
CA MET A 23 -3.21 -4.74 4.25
C MET A 23 -3.38 -5.72 5.40
N ARG A 24 -2.86 -6.95 5.27
CA ARG A 24 -2.86 -7.96 6.33
C ARG A 24 -1.76 -7.69 7.37
N GLU A 25 -0.55 -7.39 6.90
CA GLU A 25 0.65 -7.28 7.75
C GLU A 25 0.82 -5.88 8.33
N CYS A 26 0.54 -4.83 7.55
CA CYS A 26 0.80 -3.43 7.91
C CYS A 26 -0.38 -2.49 7.54
N PRO A 27 -1.63 -2.76 7.98
CA PRO A 27 -2.81 -1.99 7.56
C PRO A 27 -2.73 -0.49 7.90
N ALA A 28 -2.06 -0.12 9.00
CA ALA A 28 -1.93 1.27 9.41
C ALA A 28 -1.08 2.09 8.42
N VAL A 29 0.07 1.55 8.02
CA VAL A 29 1.00 2.20 7.07
C VAL A 29 0.33 2.40 5.72
N VAL A 30 -0.37 1.37 5.22
CA VAL A 30 -1.09 1.46 3.93
C VAL A 30 -2.18 2.52 3.98
N LYS A 31 -2.97 2.59 5.07
CA LYS A 31 -4.01 3.62 5.22
C LYS A 31 -3.44 5.03 5.24
N MET A 32 -2.33 5.25 5.95
CA MET A 32 -1.66 6.56 5.97
C MET A 32 -1.16 6.93 4.58
N TYR A 33 -0.51 6.01 3.87
CA TYR A 33 -0.03 6.24 2.51
C TYR A 33 -1.17 6.59 1.54
N VAL A 34 -2.29 5.88 1.61
CA VAL A 34 -3.47 6.18 0.79
C VAL A 34 -4.04 7.56 1.14
N ALA A 35 -4.06 7.91 2.43
CA ALA A 35 -4.56 9.21 2.88
C ALA A 35 -3.68 10.40 2.45
N THR A 36 -2.36 10.22 2.31
CA THR A 36 -1.46 11.25 1.78
C THR A 36 -1.52 11.39 0.27
N LYS A 37 -2.07 10.40 -0.43
CA LYS A 37 -2.22 10.38 -1.89
C LYS A 37 -3.56 10.94 -2.37
N LYS A 38 -4.36 11.58 -1.53
CA LYS A 38 -5.71 12.09 -1.88
C LYS A 38 -5.76 12.96 -3.13
N ASP A 39 -4.71 13.74 -3.39
CA ASP A 39 -4.63 14.65 -4.54
C ASP A 39 -3.97 14.02 -5.77
N ALA A 40 -3.56 12.75 -5.69
CA ALA A 40 -3.00 12.03 -6.83
C ALA A 40 -4.11 11.47 -7.73
N GLU A 41 -3.90 11.49 -9.05
CA GLU A 41 -4.86 10.94 -10.02
C GLU A 41 -5.20 9.47 -9.75
N ASP A 42 -4.25 8.70 -9.23
CA ASP A 42 -4.41 7.28 -8.92
C ASP A 42 -5.13 6.99 -7.58
N TYR A 43 -5.50 8.02 -6.81
CA TYR A 43 -6.09 7.87 -5.47
C TYR A 43 -7.36 7.00 -5.48
N GLU A 44 -8.30 7.29 -6.38
CA GLU A 44 -9.57 6.58 -6.52
C GLU A 44 -9.35 5.08 -6.77
N THR A 45 -8.41 4.76 -7.67
CA THR A 45 -8.02 3.39 -8.02
C THR A 45 -7.38 2.70 -6.82
N LEU A 46 -6.48 3.38 -6.12
CA LEU A 46 -5.78 2.86 -4.95
C LEU A 46 -6.74 2.62 -3.77
N ALA A 47 -7.66 3.54 -3.52
CA ALA A 47 -8.66 3.45 -2.47
C ALA A 47 -9.64 2.29 -2.72
N LYS A 48 -10.08 2.09 -3.98
CA LYS A 48 -10.91 0.95 -4.37
C LYS A 48 -10.16 -0.37 -4.19
N ALA A 49 -8.89 -0.44 -4.61
CA ALA A 49 -8.06 -1.62 -4.41
C ALA A 49 -7.85 -1.95 -2.93
N MET A 50 -7.63 -0.93 -2.09
CA MET A 50 -7.50 -1.09 -0.63
C MET A 50 -8.79 -1.62 0.00
N LYS A 51 -9.95 -1.08 -0.39
CA LYS A 51 -11.26 -1.56 0.09
C LYS A 51 -11.45 -3.04 -0.27
N ARG A 52 -11.18 -3.43 -1.53
CA ARG A 52 -11.27 -4.83 -1.97
C ARG A 52 -10.32 -5.75 -1.21
N ALA A 53 -9.09 -5.30 -0.96
CA ALA A 53 -8.12 -6.06 -0.19
C ALA A 53 -8.56 -6.32 1.26
N LYS A 54 -9.40 -5.43 1.82
CA LYS A 54 -9.99 -5.57 3.16
C LYS A 54 -11.20 -6.53 3.19
N THR A 55 -12.00 -6.59 2.13
CA THR A 55 -13.25 -7.40 2.10
C THR A 55 -13.02 -8.90 1.87
N VAL A 56 -11.84 -9.30 1.37
CA VAL A 56 -11.49 -10.71 1.12
C VAL A 56 -10.79 -11.33 2.34
N GLN A 57 -11.25 -10.96 3.53
CA GLN A 57 -10.75 -11.42 4.82
C GLN A 57 -11.88 -12.09 5.60
#